data_AF-A0A3R6C6C0-F1
#
_entry.id   AF-A0A3R6C6C0-F1
#
_cell.length_a   1.000
_cell.length_b   1.000
_cell.length_c   1.000
_cell.angle_alpha   90.00
_cell.angle_beta   90.00
_cell.angle_gamma   90.00
#
_symmetry.space_group_name_H-M   'P 1'
#
loop_
_entity.id
_entity.type
_entity.pdbx_description
1 polymer ?
#
loop_
_entity_poly.entity_id
_entity_poly.type
_entity_poly.pdbx_seq_one_letter_code
_entity_poly.pdbx_strand_id
1 'polypeptide(L)'
;MKHYLFYEKNHNKTIFQYKATYLWLSFAMMMSIMAVIGFITEKQLPILLVLAGLLFFPGVPIAVKNYKKAYYIQLEDMCIVCSGRINNLFRKTRMMYQDIGYVERGREEPVIYPYGTTREQMVKEFGRYINVYNKDKKYLFSFREKSSIMDILLKKNPHIQIVDRLEDYHV
;
A
#
# COMPACT_ATOMS: atom_id res chain seq x y z
N MET A 1 13.91 7.67 7.18
CA MET A 1 12.49 8.10 7.12
C MET A 1 11.66 7.02 6.41
N LYS A 2 10.40 6.76 6.81
CA LYS A 2 9.54 5.78 6.12
C LYS A 2 8.83 6.43 4.93
N HIS A 3 9.05 5.89 3.74
CA HIS A 3 8.35 6.27 2.51
C HIS A 3 7.41 5.14 2.11
N TYR A 4 6.11 5.41 2.16
CA TYR A 4 5.12 4.46 1.67
C TYR A 4 5.10 4.53 0.16
N LEU A 5 5.22 3.38 -0.49
CA LEU A 5 5.36 3.31 -1.95
C LEU A 5 4.06 3.62 -2.67
N PHE A 6 2.93 3.39 -2.00
CA PHE A 6 1.60 3.48 -2.58
C PHE A 6 0.72 4.54 -1.94
N TYR A 7 1.07 5.13 -0.79
CA TYR A 7 0.13 6.01 -0.09
C TYR A 7 0.81 7.20 0.57
N GLU A 8 0.37 8.41 0.24
CA GLU A 8 0.75 9.59 1.02
C GLU A 8 0.03 9.59 2.38
N LYS A 9 0.76 10.00 3.43
CA LYS A 9 0.27 10.05 4.82
C LYS A 9 -1.02 10.88 4.96
N ASN A 10 -1.21 11.89 4.09
CA ASN A 10 -2.31 12.85 4.16
C ASN A 10 -3.44 12.58 3.15
N HIS A 11 -3.14 12.18 1.90
CA HIS A 11 -4.17 12.03 0.86
C HIS A 11 -5.17 10.90 1.15
N ASN A 12 -4.72 9.86 1.86
CA ASN A 12 -5.53 8.69 2.15
C ASN A 12 -6.37 8.80 3.44
N LYS A 13 -6.23 9.89 4.21
CA LYS A 13 -7.15 10.15 5.34
C LYS A 13 -8.55 10.41 4.77
N THR A 14 -8.66 11.24 3.75
CA THR A 14 -9.93 11.77 3.24
C THR A 14 -10.72 10.74 2.43
N ILE A 15 -10.14 10.10 1.41
CA ILE A 15 -10.89 9.20 0.52
C ILE A 15 -11.36 7.93 1.25
N PHE A 16 -10.49 7.35 2.07
CA PHE A 16 -10.84 6.18 2.87
C PHE A 16 -11.88 6.53 3.95
N GLN A 17 -11.76 7.69 4.60
CA GLN A 17 -12.80 8.17 5.51
C GLN A 17 -14.14 8.29 4.79
N TYR A 18 -14.21 8.95 3.62
CA TYR A 18 -15.48 9.11 2.91
C TYR A 18 -16.12 7.77 2.51
N LYS A 19 -15.37 6.85 1.89
CA LYS A 19 -15.91 5.54 1.47
C LYS A 19 -16.25 4.64 2.67
N ALA A 20 -15.44 4.65 3.72
CA ALA A 20 -15.71 3.89 4.93
C ALA A 20 -16.90 4.48 5.71
N THR A 21 -17.05 5.80 5.75
CA THR A 21 -18.18 6.48 6.39
C THR A 21 -19.50 6.17 5.68
N TYR A 22 -19.51 6.11 4.33
CA TYR A 22 -20.71 5.75 3.58
C TYR A 22 -21.14 4.29 3.82
N LEU A 23 -20.17 3.35 3.80
CA LEU A 23 -20.39 1.95 4.17
C LEU A 23 -20.82 1.79 5.64
N TRP A 24 -20.28 2.61 6.53
CA TRP A 24 -20.67 2.68 7.93
C TRP A 24 -22.12 3.15 8.09
N LEU A 25 -22.51 4.24 7.42
CA LEU A 25 -23.88 4.78 7.46
C LEU A 25 -24.91 3.77 6.95
N SER A 26 -24.63 3.12 5.82
CA SER A 26 -25.54 2.13 5.22
C SER A 26 -25.70 0.88 6.08
N PHE A 27 -24.62 0.37 6.67
CA PHE A 27 -24.72 -0.77 7.59
C PHE A 27 -25.36 -0.41 8.92
N ALA A 28 -25.02 0.76 9.49
CA ALA A 28 -25.68 1.26 10.69
C ALA A 28 -27.20 1.37 10.48
N MET A 29 -27.63 1.86 9.32
CA MET A 29 -29.05 1.93 8.97
C MET A 29 -29.70 0.54 8.90
N MET A 30 -29.04 -0.45 8.28
CA MET A 30 -29.53 -1.82 8.20
C MET A 30 -29.64 -2.50 9.57
N MET A 31 -28.63 -2.33 10.44
CA MET A 31 -28.64 -2.85 11.81
C MET A 31 -29.71 -2.17 12.66
N SER A 32 -29.94 -0.87 12.45
CA SER A 32 -31.00 -0.12 13.12
C SER A 32 -32.39 -0.66 12.73
N ILE A 33 -32.61 -0.96 11.45
CA ILE A 33 -33.85 -1.58 10.95
C ILE A 33 -34.05 -2.98 11.56
N MET A 34 -33.02 -3.81 11.55
CA MET A 34 -33.08 -5.15 12.17
C MET A 34 -33.29 -5.09 13.68
N ALA A 35 -32.71 -4.10 14.37
CA ALA A 35 -32.91 -3.91 15.80
C ALA A 35 -34.35 -3.49 16.12
N VAL A 36 -34.96 -2.62 15.31
CA VAL A 36 -36.38 -2.23 15.45
C VAL A 36 -37.31 -3.42 15.21
N ILE A 37 -37.07 -4.19 14.14
CA ILE A 37 -37.85 -5.40 13.83
C ILE A 37 -37.70 -6.43 14.96
N GLY A 38 -36.47 -6.68 15.41
CA GLY A 38 -36.18 -7.63 16.47
C GLY A 38 -36.78 -7.21 17.82
N PHE A 39 -36.85 -5.92 18.13
CA PHE A 39 -37.46 -5.42 19.37
C PHE A 39 -38.97 -5.73 19.45
N ILE A 40 -39.63 -5.85 18.30
CA ILE A 40 -41.05 -6.21 18.20
C ILE A 40 -41.26 -7.72 18.48
N THR A 41 -40.29 -8.58 18.11
CA THR A 41 -40.42 -10.04 18.19
C THR A 41 -39.73 -10.68 19.40
N GLU A 42 -38.55 -10.19 19.83
CA GLU A 42 -37.77 -10.73 20.96
C GLU A 42 -36.78 -9.67 21.53
N LYS A 43 -36.78 -9.45 22.85
CA LYS A 43 -36.08 -8.31 23.47
C LYS A 43 -34.54 -8.41 23.57
N GLN A 44 -33.95 -9.60 23.49
CA GLN A 44 -32.52 -9.81 23.81
C GLN A 44 -31.61 -9.90 22.58
N LEU A 45 -32.07 -10.50 21.49
CA LEU A 45 -31.33 -10.64 20.23
C LEU A 45 -30.87 -9.30 19.59
N PRO A 46 -31.68 -8.22 19.61
CA PRO A 46 -31.31 -6.93 19.02
C PRO A 46 -30.10 -6.28 19.72
N ILE A 47 -30.03 -6.40 21.05
CA ILE A 47 -28.99 -5.80 21.87
C ILE A 47 -27.63 -6.46 21.57
N LEU A 48 -27.62 -7.79 21.40
CA LEU A 48 -26.42 -8.54 21.04
C LEU A 48 -25.90 -8.17 19.63
N LEU A 49 -26.81 -8.00 18.67
CA LEU A 49 -26.50 -7.60 17.29
C LEU A 49 -25.91 -6.18 17.23
N VAL A 50 -26.48 -5.22 17.97
CA VAL A 50 -25.96 -3.85 18.07
C VAL A 50 -24.57 -3.82 18.70
N LEU A 51 -24.34 -4.59 19.77
CA LEU A 51 -23.04 -4.71 20.43
C LEU A 51 -21.98 -5.37 19.53
N ALA A 52 -22.34 -6.43 18.82
CA ALA A 52 -21.46 -7.08 17.85
C ALA A 52 -21.10 -6.14 16.69
N GLY A 53 -22.08 -5.35 16.21
CA GLY A 53 -21.86 -4.30 15.22
C GLY A 53 -20.85 -3.25 15.70
N LEU A 54 -21.00 -2.76 16.93
CA LEU A 54 -20.10 -1.77 17.54
C LEU A 54 -18.64 -2.25 17.69
N LEU A 55 -18.41 -3.56 17.91
CA LEU A 55 -17.07 -4.13 18.03
C LEU A 55 -16.42 -4.43 16.67
N PHE A 56 -17.17 -4.99 15.72
CA PHE A 56 -16.62 -5.33 14.40
C PHE A 56 -16.40 -4.09 13.50
N PHE A 57 -17.24 -3.06 13.60
CA PHE A 57 -17.23 -1.92 12.66
C PHE A 57 -16.07 -0.93 12.75
N PRO A 58 -15.49 -0.59 13.91
CA PRO A 58 -14.27 0.21 13.95
C PRO A 58 -13.04 -0.66 13.65
N GLY A 59 -13.08 -1.96 14.00
CA GLY A 59 -11.97 -2.88 13.80
C GLY A 59 -11.62 -3.11 12.32
N VAL A 60 -12.63 -3.35 11.47
CA VAL A 60 -12.41 -3.70 10.05
C VAL A 60 -11.79 -2.55 9.24
N PRO A 61 -12.27 -1.31 9.27
CA PRO A 61 -11.65 -0.20 8.53
C PRO A 61 -10.24 0.12 9.03
N ILE A 62 -9.99 0.01 10.33
CA ILE A 62 -8.65 0.21 10.90
C ILE A 62 -7.70 -0.92 10.43
N ALA A 63 -8.17 -2.17 10.46
CA ALA A 63 -7.41 -3.31 9.96
C ALA A 63 -7.11 -3.16 8.46
N VAL A 64 -8.09 -2.83 7.63
CA VAL A 64 -7.92 -2.61 6.19
C VAL A 64 -6.96 -1.44 5.90
N LYS A 65 -7.07 -0.33 6.66
CA LYS A 65 -6.17 0.82 6.53
C LYS A 65 -4.72 0.48 6.86
N ASN A 66 -4.50 -0.30 7.92
CA ASN A 66 -3.16 -0.73 8.31
C ASN A 66 -2.62 -1.81 7.35
N TYR A 67 -3.48 -2.67 6.84
CA TYR A 67 -3.14 -3.68 5.85
C TYR A 67 -2.70 -3.06 4.52
N LYS A 68 -3.40 -2.04 4.02
CA LYS A 68 -3.02 -1.32 2.79
C LYS A 68 -1.70 -0.55 2.94
N LYS A 69 -1.38 -0.08 4.14
CA LYS A 69 -0.09 0.58 4.46
C LYS A 69 1.08 -0.39 4.65
N ALA A 70 0.87 -1.70 4.47
CA ALA A 70 1.89 -2.70 4.77
C ALA A 70 3.10 -2.64 3.84
N TYR A 71 2.99 -2.08 2.62
CA TYR A 71 4.13 -1.97 1.70
C TYR A 71 4.79 -0.58 1.79
N TYR A 72 5.99 -0.54 2.36
CA TYR A 72 6.77 0.68 2.55
C TYR A 72 8.27 0.40 2.39
N ILE A 73 9.00 1.44 2.00
CA ILE A 73 10.45 1.45 2.08
C ILE A 73 10.89 2.38 3.21
N GLN A 74 11.96 1.99 3.88
CA GLN A 74 12.62 2.82 4.86
C GLN A 74 14.05 3.01 4.39
N LEU A 75 14.36 4.25 4.02
CA LEU A 75 15.71 4.68 3.70
C LEU A 75 16.43 4.92 5.03
N GLU A 76 17.39 4.05 5.33
CA GLU A 76 18.34 4.17 6.44
C GLU A 76 19.68 4.67 5.89
N ASP A 77 20.63 4.97 6.77
CA ASP A 77 21.90 5.60 6.36
C ASP A 77 22.78 4.70 5.50
N MET A 78 22.81 3.41 5.82
CA MET A 78 23.65 2.40 5.15
C MET A 78 22.86 1.45 4.23
N CYS A 79 21.55 1.33 4.43
CA CYS A 79 20.74 0.35 3.72
C CYS A 79 19.31 0.83 3.46
N ILE A 80 18.64 0.10 2.58
CA ILE A 80 17.23 0.25 2.28
C ILE A 80 16.51 -0.95 2.86
N VAL A 81 15.50 -0.67 3.68
CA VAL A 81 14.62 -1.70 4.22
C VAL A 81 13.30 -1.63 3.47
N CYS A 82 13.06 -2.63 2.62
CA CYS A 82 11.79 -2.82 1.93
C CYS A 82 10.95 -3.79 2.75
N SER A 83 9.74 -3.39 3.07
CA SER A 83 8.83 -4.20 3.87
C SER A 83 7.47 -4.23 3.21
N GLY A 84 6.88 -5.41 3.12
CA GLY A 84 5.44 -5.52 2.92
C GLY A 84 4.95 -6.90 2.57
N ARG A 85 3.64 -6.97 2.33
CA ARG A 85 2.93 -8.24 2.19
C ARG A 85 2.84 -8.63 0.72
N ILE A 86 3.52 -9.71 0.33
CA ILE A 86 3.50 -10.30 -1.01
C ILE A 86 2.87 -11.69 -0.86
N ASN A 87 1.85 -12.03 -1.65
CA ASN A 87 1.16 -13.32 -1.59
C ASN A 87 0.78 -13.75 -0.16
N ASN A 88 0.11 -12.87 0.59
CA ASN A 88 -0.29 -13.07 1.99
C ASN A 88 0.82 -13.22 3.03
N LEU A 89 2.10 -13.22 2.66
CA LEU A 89 3.24 -13.30 3.59
C LEU A 89 3.91 -11.94 3.74
N PHE A 90 4.23 -11.56 4.97
CA PHE A 90 5.00 -10.35 5.24
C PHE A 90 6.47 -10.64 4.99
N ARG A 91 7.06 -9.95 4.01
CA ARG A 91 8.49 -10.03 3.70
C ARG A 91 9.15 -8.71 4.08
N LYS A 92 10.24 -8.80 4.84
CA LYS A 92 11.14 -7.69 5.12
C LYS A 92 12.49 -8.02 4.51
N THR A 93 12.94 -7.18 3.59
CA THR A 93 14.20 -7.35 2.88
C THR A 93 15.06 -6.13 3.13
N ARG A 94 16.33 -6.36 3.50
CA ARG A 94 17.33 -5.31 3.69
C ARG A 94 18.32 -5.42 2.53
N MET A 95 18.62 -4.29 1.91
CA MET A 95 19.49 -4.21 0.72
C MET A 95 20.45 -3.05 0.91
N MET A 96 21.72 -3.20 0.52
CA MET A 96 22.67 -2.10 0.58
C MET A 96 22.49 -1.21 -0.64
N TYR A 97 22.77 0.08 -0.51
CA TYR A 97 22.71 1.00 -1.65
C TYR A 97 23.67 0.57 -2.78
N GLN A 98 24.80 -0.05 -2.42
CA GLN A 98 25.82 -0.54 -3.34
C GLN A 98 25.37 -1.73 -4.20
N ASP A 99 24.33 -2.45 -3.78
CA ASP A 99 23.79 -3.60 -4.52
C ASP A 99 22.91 -3.16 -5.69
N ILE A 100 22.46 -1.91 -5.68
CA ILE A 100 21.62 -1.33 -6.72
C ILE A 100 22.48 -1.06 -7.95
N GLY A 101 22.10 -1.65 -9.07
CA GLY A 101 22.78 -1.49 -10.36
C GLY A 101 22.00 -0.60 -11.31
N TYR A 102 20.68 -0.78 -11.37
CA TYR A 102 19.84 -0.16 -12.40
C TYR A 102 18.56 0.42 -11.82
N VAL A 103 18.14 1.53 -12.41
CA VAL A 103 16.87 2.17 -12.12
C VAL A 103 16.14 2.41 -13.44
N GLU A 104 15.00 1.76 -13.60
CA GLU A 104 14.14 1.86 -14.79
C GLU A 104 13.07 2.92 -14.58
N ARG A 105 13.01 3.90 -15.50
CA ARG A 105 11.99 4.96 -15.51
C ARG A 105 10.93 4.66 -16.56
N GLY A 106 9.68 4.99 -16.26
CA GLY A 106 8.63 5.02 -17.29
C GLY A 106 7.86 3.72 -17.52
N ARG A 107 7.99 2.72 -16.64
CA ARG A 107 7.06 1.57 -16.68
C ARG A 107 5.69 2.01 -16.18
N GLU A 108 4.66 1.76 -16.98
CA GLU A 108 3.29 2.17 -16.62
C GLU A 108 2.81 1.43 -15.38
N GLU A 109 3.19 0.16 -15.18
CA GLU A 109 2.70 -0.67 -14.07
C GLU A 109 3.77 -1.03 -13.03
N PRO A 110 3.45 -0.95 -11.72
CA PRO A 110 4.35 -1.42 -10.67
C PRO A 110 4.45 -2.95 -10.67
N VAL A 111 5.67 -3.48 -10.52
CA VAL A 111 5.93 -4.94 -10.51
C VAL A 111 5.30 -5.61 -9.29
N ILE A 112 5.30 -4.91 -8.15
CA ILE A 112 4.62 -5.35 -6.92
C ILE A 112 3.51 -4.34 -6.61
N TYR A 113 2.34 -4.81 -6.18
CA TYR A 113 1.23 -3.98 -5.72
C TYR A 113 0.54 -4.63 -4.50
N PRO A 114 -0.18 -3.85 -3.67
CA PRO A 114 -0.87 -4.37 -2.50
C PRO A 114 -1.92 -5.44 -2.84
N TYR A 115 -2.12 -6.40 -1.95
CA TYR A 115 -3.19 -7.38 -2.10
C TYR A 115 -4.57 -6.69 -2.09
N GLY A 116 -5.44 -7.09 -3.03
CA GLY A 116 -6.78 -6.51 -3.19
C GLY A 116 -6.81 -5.21 -4.00
N THR A 117 -5.73 -4.85 -4.69
CA THR A 117 -5.73 -3.83 -5.76
C THR A 117 -5.28 -4.44 -7.08
N THR A 118 -5.53 -3.76 -8.21
CA THR A 118 -4.97 -4.13 -9.52
C THR A 118 -3.85 -3.16 -9.90
N ARG A 119 -2.99 -3.57 -10.84
CA ARG A 119 -1.92 -2.69 -11.37
C ARG A 119 -2.52 -1.39 -11.91
N GLU A 120 -3.51 -1.49 -12.80
CA GLU A 120 -4.27 -0.38 -13.37
C GLU A 120 -4.80 0.61 -12.32
N GLN A 121 -5.37 0.11 -11.21
CA GLN A 121 -5.85 0.97 -10.12
C GLN A 121 -4.71 1.77 -9.50
N MET A 122 -3.54 1.17 -9.32
CA MET A 122 -2.37 1.87 -8.78
C MET A 122 -1.84 2.93 -9.74
N VAL A 123 -1.83 2.66 -11.05
CA VAL A 123 -1.42 3.63 -12.06
C VAL A 123 -2.40 4.80 -12.12
N LYS A 124 -3.70 4.51 -12.12
CA LYS A 124 -4.75 5.53 -12.14
C LYS A 124 -4.69 6.43 -10.90
N GLU A 125 -4.44 5.87 -9.73
CA GLU A 125 -4.47 6.60 -8.47
C GLU A 125 -3.16 7.34 -8.17
N PHE A 126 -2.00 6.79 -8.56
CA PHE A 126 -0.69 7.31 -8.17
C PHE A 126 0.22 7.72 -9.34
N GLY A 127 -0.13 7.37 -10.58
CA GLY A 127 0.66 7.68 -11.77
C GLY A 127 1.81 6.71 -12.00
N ARG A 128 2.89 7.21 -12.60
CA ARG A 128 4.05 6.41 -13.02
C ARG A 128 4.94 5.97 -11.86
N TYR A 129 5.58 4.83 -12.05
CA TYR A 129 6.50 4.21 -11.11
C TYR A 129 7.90 4.06 -11.72
N ILE A 130 8.88 3.96 -10.82
CA ILE A 130 10.28 3.69 -11.10
C ILE A 130 10.61 2.36 -10.46
N ASN A 131 11.26 1.46 -11.21
CA ASN A 131 11.69 0.16 -10.72
C ASN A 131 13.18 0.17 -10.42
N VAL A 132 13.57 -0.55 -9.38
CA VAL A 132 14.96 -0.66 -8.93
C VAL A 132 15.41 -2.10 -9.03
N TYR A 133 16.57 -2.31 -9.62
CA TYR A 133 17.17 -3.63 -9.84
C TYR A 133 18.58 -3.70 -9.26
N ASN A 134 19.01 -4.89 -8.87
CA ASN A 134 20.40 -5.12 -8.52
C ASN A 134 21.29 -5.16 -9.77
N LYS A 135 22.61 -5.29 -9.57
CA LYS A 135 23.59 -5.47 -10.66
C LYS A 135 23.33 -6.68 -11.55
N ASP A 136 22.69 -7.73 -11.02
CA ASP A 136 22.28 -8.91 -11.79
C ASP A 136 20.92 -8.74 -12.48
N LYS A 137 20.40 -7.51 -12.59
CA LYS A 137 19.09 -7.20 -13.18
C LYS A 137 17.89 -7.86 -12.47
N LYS A 138 18.06 -8.32 -11.24
CA LYS A 138 16.96 -8.84 -10.39
C LYS A 138 16.19 -7.68 -9.77
N TYR A 139 14.86 -7.74 -9.88
CA TYR A 139 13.97 -6.73 -9.32
C TYR A 139 14.07 -6.68 -7.79
N LEU A 140 14.17 -5.47 -7.25
CA LEU A 140 14.25 -5.21 -5.82
C LEU A 140 12.96 -4.58 -5.28
N PHE A 141 12.60 -3.40 -5.79
CA PHE A 141 11.38 -2.67 -5.38
C PHE A 141 11.02 -1.59 -6.41
N SER A 142 9.78 -1.09 -6.32
CA SER A 142 9.30 0.06 -7.11
C SER A 142 8.99 1.24 -6.20
N PHE A 143 9.13 2.45 -6.71
CA PHE A 143 8.66 3.66 -6.03
C PHE A 143 8.06 4.67 -7.00
N ARG A 144 7.26 5.61 -6.47
CA ARG A 144 6.57 6.62 -7.28
C ARG A 144 7.59 7.60 -7.88
N GLU A 145 7.44 7.92 -9.16
CA GLU A 145 8.37 8.81 -9.88
C GLU A 145 8.56 10.18 -9.20
N LYS A 146 7.48 10.76 -8.67
CA LYS A 146 7.50 12.08 -8.01
C LYS A 146 8.12 12.09 -6.60
N SER A 147 8.67 10.98 -6.12
CA SER A 147 9.23 10.91 -4.77
C SER A 147 10.70 11.33 -4.73
N SER A 148 11.13 11.95 -3.62
CA SER A 148 12.53 12.31 -3.37
C SER A 148 13.47 11.09 -3.18
N ILE A 149 12.95 9.87 -3.36
CA ILE A 149 13.71 8.62 -3.22
C ILE A 149 14.82 8.56 -4.27
N MET A 150 14.55 9.00 -5.51
CA MET A 150 15.54 9.01 -6.59
C MET A 150 16.79 9.81 -6.21
N ASP A 151 16.60 11.04 -5.70
CA ASP A 151 17.72 11.91 -5.32
C ASP A 151 18.57 11.29 -4.20
N ILE A 152 17.91 10.62 -3.24
CA ILE A 152 18.60 9.92 -2.16
C ILE A 152 19.38 8.71 -2.69
N LEU A 153 18.80 7.94 -3.61
CA LEU A 153 19.46 6.79 -4.24
C LEU A 153 20.72 7.22 -4.99
N LEU A 154 20.62 8.23 -5.85
CA LEU A 154 21.74 8.75 -6.64
C LEU A 154 22.83 9.36 -5.75
N LYS A 155 22.45 10.05 -4.67
CA LYS A 155 23.40 10.60 -3.69
C LYS A 155 24.16 9.50 -2.93
N LYS A 156 23.49 8.39 -2.60
CA LYS A 156 24.06 7.28 -1.83
C LYS A 156 24.83 6.28 -2.70
N ASN A 157 24.46 6.15 -3.97
CA ASN A 157 25.15 5.33 -4.95
C ASN A 157 25.17 6.05 -6.31
N PRO A 158 26.25 6.76 -6.66
CA PRO A 158 26.36 7.51 -7.91
C PRO A 158 26.61 6.61 -9.13
N HIS A 159 26.85 5.31 -8.94
CA HIS A 159 27.12 4.35 -10.03
C HIS A 159 25.85 3.68 -10.58
N ILE A 160 24.67 4.09 -10.09
CA ILE A 160 23.39 3.57 -10.58
C ILE A 160 23.21 3.99 -12.04
N GLN A 161 22.90 3.01 -12.90
CA GLN A 161 22.53 3.27 -14.28
C GLN A 161 21.02 3.53 -14.38
N ILE A 162 20.65 4.66 -14.99
CA ILE A 162 19.26 5.00 -15.28
C ILE A 162 18.95 4.50 -16.69
N VAL A 163 17.89 3.70 -16.82
CA VAL A 163 17.46 3.09 -18.08
C VAL A 163 15.98 3.35 -18.33
N ASP A 164 15.56 3.36 -19.60
CA ASP A 164 14.14 3.51 -19.96
C ASP A 164 13.40 2.16 -19.94
N ARG A 165 14.03 1.09 -20.43
CA ARG A 165 13.58 -0.30 -20.25
C ARG A 165 14.77 -1.22 -20.00
N LEU A 166 14.64 -2.10 -19.02
CA LEU A 166 15.72 -3.05 -18.69
C LEU A 166 15.88 -4.15 -19.76
N GLU A 167 14.83 -4.43 -20.53
CA GLU A 167 14.80 -5.41 -21.63
C GLU A 167 15.76 -5.03 -22.78
N ASP A 168 16.07 -3.75 -22.94
CA ASP A 168 16.91 -3.26 -24.06
C ASP A 168 18.42 -3.45 -23.83
N TYR A 169 18.84 -3.90 -22.65
CA TYR A 169 20.26 -4.04 -22.26
C TYR A 169 20.77 -5.49 -22.26
N HIS A 170 20.12 -6.41 -22.98
CA HIS A 170 20.70 -7.71 -23.29
C HIS A 170 21.82 -7.52 -24.34
N VAL A 171 23.03 -7.22 -23.87
CA VAL A 171 24.29 -7.35 -24.60
C VAL A 171 25.17 -8.35 -23.87
#